data_AF-A0A836P4J0-F1
#
_entry.id   AF-A0A836P4J0-F1
#
_cell.length_a   1.000
_cell.length_b   1.000
_cell.length_c   1.000
_cell.angle_alpha   90.00
_cell.angle_beta   90.00
_cell.angle_gamma   90.00
#
_symmetry.space_group_name_H-M   'P 1'
#
loop_
_entity.id
_entity.type
_entity.pdbx_description
1 polymer ?
#
loop_
_entity_poly.entity_id
_entity_poly.type
_entity_poly.pdbx_seq_one_letter_code
_entity_poly.pdbx_strand_id
1 'polypeptide(L)'
;MSKTVDQHDDDATVLRSATPAPRPAASMPPRQAPTRTTRPPDLDAAMRATPGAMQGNAVVRAATPLLLLAVQLRHSTQTPDIATLRENCSTRLQRFEQELRQQGTDDKTGIAARYVLCTLLDEAVLAAPWGEGSGWSQRTLLVTFHGETYGGAKVFDL
;
A
#
# COMPACT_ATOMS: atom_id res chain seq x y z
N MET A 1 6.36 -31.18 -71.23
CA MET A 1 4.94 -30.77 -71.35
C MET A 1 4.22 -31.13 -70.07
N SER A 2 3.52 -30.12 -69.54
CA SER A 2 2.73 -30.00 -68.33
C SER A 2 1.86 -31.18 -67.90
N LYS A 3 1.70 -31.33 -66.58
CA LYS A 3 0.47 -31.55 -65.78
C LYS A 3 0.91 -31.90 -64.35
N THR A 4 0.31 -31.48 -63.24
CA THR A 4 -0.76 -30.54 -62.90
C THR A 4 -0.66 -30.46 -61.38
N VAL A 5 -0.48 -29.24 -60.86
CA VAL A 5 -0.81 -28.88 -59.47
C VAL A 5 -2.31 -29.01 -59.33
N ASP A 6 -2.81 -29.65 -58.28
CA ASP A 6 -4.06 -29.26 -57.61
C ASP A 6 -4.19 -30.05 -56.30
N GLN A 7 -3.74 -29.41 -55.21
CA GLN A 7 -4.04 -29.86 -53.86
C GLN A 7 -5.24 -29.06 -53.36
N HIS A 8 -6.27 -29.84 -53.05
CA HIS A 8 -7.55 -29.52 -52.45
C HIS A 8 -7.41 -28.86 -51.07
N ASP A 9 -8.00 -27.67 -50.89
CA ASP A 9 -8.85 -27.33 -49.73
C ASP A 9 -9.44 -25.92 -49.94
N ASP A 10 -10.75 -25.81 -50.17
CA ASP A 10 -11.48 -24.54 -50.14
C ASP A 10 -12.80 -24.79 -49.37
N ASP A 11 -12.64 -25.09 -48.08
CA ASP A 11 -13.73 -25.14 -47.12
C ASP A 11 -14.22 -23.70 -46.82
N ALA A 12 -14.99 -23.15 -47.77
CA ALA A 12 -15.65 -21.87 -47.63
C ALA A 12 -16.84 -21.99 -46.65
N THR A 13 -16.58 -21.90 -45.35
CA THR A 13 -17.64 -21.71 -44.37
C THR A 13 -18.21 -20.28 -44.48
N VAL A 14 -19.36 -20.17 -45.12
CA VAL A 14 -20.15 -18.93 -45.25
C VAL A 14 -20.70 -18.53 -43.88
N LEU A 15 -20.12 -17.51 -43.24
CA LEU A 15 -20.67 -16.88 -42.04
C LEU A 15 -21.86 -15.99 -42.42
N ARG A 16 -23.09 -16.53 -42.31
CA ARG A 16 -24.32 -15.74 -42.43
C ARG A 16 -24.46 -14.84 -41.20
N SER A 17 -24.16 -13.56 -41.35
CA SER A 17 -24.51 -12.53 -40.36
C SER A 17 -26.02 -12.29 -40.39
N ALA A 18 -26.74 -12.90 -39.44
CA ALA A 18 -28.12 -12.57 -39.14
C ALA A 18 -28.15 -11.50 -38.03
N THR A 19 -28.46 -10.26 -38.39
CA THR A 19 -28.68 -9.17 -37.43
C THR A 19 -30.10 -9.28 -36.86
N PRO A 20 -30.32 -9.50 -35.56
CA PRO A 20 -31.66 -9.41 -34.99
C PRO A 20 -32.04 -7.94 -34.79
N ALA A 21 -33.29 -7.60 -35.14
CA ALA A 21 -33.86 -6.27 -34.94
C ALA A 21 -33.87 -5.86 -33.45
N PRO A 22 -33.68 -4.57 -33.11
CA PRO A 22 -33.69 -4.13 -31.72
C PRO A 22 -35.13 -4.15 -31.16
N ARG A 23 -35.32 -4.81 -30.01
CA ARG A 23 -36.51 -4.63 -29.17
C ARG A 23 -36.38 -3.31 -28.40
N PRO A 24 -37.47 -2.55 -28.19
CA PRO A 24 -37.42 -1.40 -27.29
C PRO A 24 -37.20 -1.89 -25.86
N ALA A 25 -36.05 -1.54 -25.29
CA ALA A 25 -35.73 -1.80 -23.90
C ALA A 25 -36.54 -0.82 -23.02
N ALA A 26 -37.38 -1.36 -22.14
CA ALA A 26 -37.97 -0.59 -21.05
C ALA A 26 -36.85 -0.07 -20.15
N SER A 27 -36.84 1.25 -19.92
CA SER A 27 -35.85 1.93 -19.09
C SER A 27 -36.00 1.51 -17.63
N MET A 28 -35.12 0.62 -17.15
CA MET A 28 -34.90 0.46 -15.71
C MET A 28 -34.00 1.59 -15.21
N PRO A 29 -34.29 2.20 -14.05
CA PRO A 29 -33.37 3.15 -13.45
C PRO A 29 -32.05 2.46 -13.06
N PRO A 30 -30.91 3.14 -13.17
CA PRO A 30 -29.61 2.54 -12.84
C PRO A 30 -29.58 2.17 -11.36
N ARG A 31 -29.36 0.89 -11.08
CA ARG A 31 -29.08 0.41 -9.72
C ARG A 31 -27.71 0.95 -9.32
N GLN A 32 -27.71 1.96 -8.45
CA GLN A 32 -26.49 2.53 -7.90
C GLN A 32 -25.73 1.44 -7.15
N ALA A 33 -24.55 1.06 -7.63
CA ALA A 33 -23.62 0.24 -6.87
C ALA A 33 -23.17 1.05 -5.65
N PRO A 34 -23.15 0.48 -4.44
CA PRO A 34 -22.64 1.20 -3.28
C PRO A 34 -21.17 1.52 -3.54
N THR A 35 -20.85 2.82 -3.60
CA THR A 35 -19.50 3.31 -3.54
C THR A 35 -18.88 2.83 -2.23
N ARG A 36 -18.03 1.79 -2.27
CA ARG A 36 -17.13 1.48 -1.16
C ARG A 36 -16.16 2.65 -1.08
N THR A 37 -16.52 3.66 -0.32
CA THR A 37 -15.55 4.63 0.20
C THR A 37 -14.50 3.83 0.94
N THR A 38 -13.30 3.75 0.40
CA THR A 38 -12.11 3.28 1.11
C THR A 38 -11.82 4.32 2.20
N ARG A 39 -12.56 4.23 3.31
CA ARG A 39 -12.29 5.05 4.48
C ARG A 39 -10.85 4.73 4.90
N PRO A 40 -9.98 5.74 5.09
CA PRO A 40 -8.66 5.49 5.64
C PRO A 40 -8.83 4.72 6.96
N PRO A 41 -8.01 3.69 7.20
CA PRO A 41 -8.18 2.82 8.35
C PRO A 41 -8.25 3.65 9.64
N ASP A 42 -9.28 3.41 10.43
CA ASP A 42 -9.45 4.03 11.75
C ASP A 42 -8.46 3.36 12.71
N LEU A 43 -7.25 3.92 12.74
CA LEU A 43 -6.15 3.41 13.53
C LEU A 43 -6.43 3.55 15.04
N ASP A 44 -7.23 4.53 15.45
CA ASP A 44 -7.65 4.69 16.85
C ASP A 44 -8.64 3.60 17.27
N ALA A 45 -9.54 3.19 16.37
CA ALA A 45 -10.39 2.02 16.59
C ALA A 45 -9.56 0.72 16.61
N ALA A 46 -8.60 0.55 15.69
CA ALA A 46 -7.74 -0.62 15.65
C ALA A 46 -6.86 -0.75 16.92
N MET A 47 -6.35 0.37 17.42
CA MET A 47 -5.56 0.43 18.66
C MET A 47 -6.39 0.04 19.89
N ARG A 48 -7.65 0.47 19.98
CA ARG A 48 -8.58 0.06 21.05
C ARG A 48 -8.95 -1.43 20.99
N ALA A 49 -8.97 -2.00 19.79
CA ALA A 49 -9.30 -3.41 19.58
C ALA A 49 -8.12 -4.37 19.84
N THR A 50 -6.89 -3.87 20.00
CA THR A 50 -5.69 -4.70 20.18
C THR A 50 -5.47 -5.02 21.67
N PRO A 51 -5.56 -6.28 22.12
CA PRO A 51 -5.38 -6.65 23.52
C PRO A 51 -3.99 -6.23 24.05
N GLY A 52 -3.94 -5.62 25.24
CA GLY A 52 -2.69 -5.20 25.88
C GLY A 52 -2.03 -3.94 25.29
N ALA A 53 -2.52 -3.40 24.16
CA ALA A 53 -1.96 -2.19 23.56
C ALA A 53 -2.01 -0.98 24.49
N MET A 54 -3.00 -0.92 25.40
CA MET A 54 -3.13 0.17 26.38
C MET A 54 -2.27 -0.04 27.65
N GLN A 55 -1.98 -1.29 28.05
CA GLN A 55 -1.18 -1.63 29.24
C GLN A 55 0.30 -1.94 28.95
N GLY A 56 0.71 -1.95 27.68
CA GLY A 56 2.08 -2.26 27.25
C GLY A 56 3.08 -1.10 27.35
N ASN A 57 4.33 -1.37 26.95
CA ASN A 57 5.43 -0.40 26.86
C ASN A 57 4.97 0.88 26.13
N ALA A 58 5.19 2.04 26.75
CA ALA A 58 4.74 3.34 26.25
C ALA A 58 5.22 3.64 24.81
N VAL A 59 6.45 3.23 24.48
CA VAL A 59 7.01 3.35 23.13
C VAL A 59 6.23 2.50 22.13
N VAL A 60 5.93 1.24 22.50
CA VAL A 60 5.17 0.32 21.64
C VAL A 60 3.74 0.84 21.42
N ARG A 61 3.11 1.37 22.48
CA ARG A 61 1.77 1.96 22.37
C ARG A 61 1.76 3.15 21.41
N ALA A 62 2.71 4.07 21.54
CA ALA A 62 2.84 5.21 20.62
C ALA A 62 3.17 4.76 19.18
N ALA A 63 3.96 3.69 19.03
CA ALA A 63 4.33 3.15 17.72
C ALA A 63 3.20 2.35 17.04
N THR A 64 2.21 1.88 17.79
CA THR A 64 1.17 0.93 17.30
C THR A 64 0.48 1.39 16.01
N PRO A 65 0.06 2.66 15.85
CA PRO A 65 -0.54 3.12 14.59
C PRO A 65 0.38 2.99 13.37
N LEU A 66 1.69 3.21 13.56
CA LEU A 66 2.70 3.08 12.50
C LEU A 66 3.00 1.60 12.19
N LEU A 67 3.03 0.74 13.21
CA LEU A 67 3.17 -0.71 13.04
C LEU A 67 2.01 -1.30 12.24
N LEU A 68 0.78 -0.89 12.56
CA LEU A 68 -0.41 -1.31 11.82
C LEU A 68 -0.41 -0.79 10.37
N LEU A 69 0.04 0.45 10.17
CA LEU A 69 0.21 1.02 8.83
C LEU A 69 1.22 0.20 8.01
N ALA A 70 2.36 -0.20 8.58
CA ALA A 70 3.34 -1.03 7.89
C ALA A 70 2.73 -2.35 7.38
N VAL A 71 1.96 -3.04 8.23
CA VAL A 71 1.25 -4.27 7.82
C VAL A 71 0.29 -3.99 6.66
N GLN A 72 -0.50 -2.92 6.75
CA GLN A 72 -1.46 -2.56 5.70
C GLN A 72 -0.78 -2.22 4.37
N LEU A 73 0.31 -1.46 4.39
CA LEU A 73 1.05 -1.07 3.20
C LEU A 73 1.61 -2.29 2.47
N ARG A 74 2.26 -3.19 3.22
CA ARG A 74 2.83 -4.43 2.67
C ARG A 74 1.80 -5.29 1.94
N HIS A 75 0.56 -5.31 2.41
CA HIS A 75 -0.52 -6.11 1.84
C HIS A 75 -1.46 -5.32 0.90
N SER A 76 -1.22 -4.02 0.70
CA SER A 76 -2.06 -3.19 -0.18
C SER A 76 -1.77 -3.50 -1.64
N THR A 77 -2.81 -3.82 -2.41
CA THR A 77 -2.71 -4.04 -3.86
C THR A 77 -2.97 -2.76 -4.66
N GLN A 78 -3.58 -1.74 -4.04
CA GLN A 78 -3.85 -0.47 -4.71
C GLN A 78 -2.70 0.51 -4.46
N THR A 79 -2.13 1.05 -5.54
CA THR A 79 -1.11 2.08 -5.48
C THR A 79 -1.71 3.38 -4.92
N PRO A 80 -1.22 3.90 -3.78
CA PRO A 80 -1.63 5.20 -3.28
C PRO A 80 -0.91 6.32 -4.01
N ASP A 81 -1.32 7.57 -3.77
CA ASP A 81 -0.50 8.72 -4.13
C ASP A 81 0.79 8.72 -3.28
N ILE A 82 1.94 8.49 -3.92
CA ILE A 82 3.21 8.23 -3.24
C ILE A 82 3.73 9.48 -2.49
N ALA A 83 3.49 10.66 -3.04
CA ALA A 83 3.88 11.91 -2.38
C ALA A 83 3.08 12.12 -1.08
N THR A 84 1.76 11.94 -1.16
CA THR A 84 0.84 12.04 -0.03
C THR A 84 1.11 10.98 1.01
N LEU A 85 1.38 9.73 0.60
CA LEU A 85 1.75 8.65 1.52
C LEU A 85 3.00 9.04 2.34
N ARG A 86 4.03 9.55 1.67
CA ARG A 86 5.28 9.95 2.35
C ARG A 86 5.04 11.07 3.35
N GLU A 87 4.29 12.09 2.97
CA GLU A 87 3.94 13.21 3.86
C GLU A 87 3.15 12.71 5.09
N ASN A 88 2.20 11.80 4.88
CA ASN A 88 1.43 11.19 5.95
C ASN A 88 2.32 10.38 6.92
N CYS A 89 3.26 9.59 6.39
CA CYS A 89 4.23 8.86 7.21
C CYS A 89 5.12 9.80 8.02
N SER A 90 5.68 10.84 7.38
CA SER A 90 6.52 11.85 8.04
C SER A 90 5.78 12.55 9.18
N THR A 91 4.55 13.01 8.93
CA THR A 91 3.71 13.65 9.94
C THR A 91 3.44 12.71 11.12
N ARG A 92 3.15 11.43 10.87
CA ARG A 92 2.90 10.45 11.92
C ARG A 92 4.15 10.13 12.73
N LEU A 93 5.33 10.06 12.11
CA LEU A 93 6.62 9.87 12.79
C LEU A 93 6.96 11.06 13.69
N GLN A 94 6.73 12.29 13.22
CA GLN A 94 6.93 13.51 14.02
C GLN A 94 6.00 13.54 15.23
N ARG A 95 4.73 13.14 15.04
CA ARG A 95 3.77 13.02 16.15
C ARG A 95 4.18 11.95 17.14
N PHE A 96 4.62 10.79 16.66
CA PHE A 96 5.15 9.72 17.50
C PHE A 96 6.31 10.21 18.39
N GLU A 97 7.29 10.92 17.81
CA GLU A 97 8.39 11.51 18.58
C GLU A 97 7.90 12.50 19.63
N GLN A 98 6.94 13.36 19.26
CA GLN A 98 6.37 14.33 20.18
C GLN A 98 5.67 13.64 21.36
N GLU A 99 4.92 12.57 21.10
CA GLU A 99 4.27 11.76 22.14
C GLU A 99 5.29 11.10 23.07
N LEU A 100 6.40 10.55 22.55
CA LEU A 100 7.46 9.98 23.39
C LEU A 100 8.11 11.02 24.31
N ARG A 101 8.39 12.22 23.78
CA ARG A 101 8.97 13.33 24.57
C ARG A 101 8.01 13.78 25.67
N GLN A 102 6.72 13.90 25.38
CA GLN A 102 5.70 14.25 26.38
C GLN A 102 5.58 13.22 27.50
N GLN A 103 5.87 11.95 27.21
CA GLN A 103 5.86 10.86 28.17
C GLN A 103 7.17 10.75 28.97
N GLY A 104 8.14 11.64 28.75
CA GLY A 104 9.44 11.61 29.43
C GLY A 104 10.35 10.48 28.98
N THR A 105 10.15 9.96 27.76
CA THR A 105 11.04 8.94 27.18
C THR A 105 12.42 9.55 26.91
N ASP A 106 13.48 8.80 27.21
CA ASP A 106 14.85 9.20 26.89
C ASP A 106 15.04 9.45 25.39
N ASP A 107 15.75 10.52 25.03
CA ASP A 107 15.93 10.95 23.64
C ASP A 107 16.64 9.89 22.78
N LYS A 108 17.61 9.14 23.33
CA LYS A 108 18.27 8.06 22.58
C LYS A 108 17.28 6.95 22.25
N THR A 109 16.42 6.61 23.21
CA THR A 109 15.35 5.63 23.00
C THR A 109 14.37 6.11 21.92
N GLY A 110 14.00 7.39 21.94
CA GLY A 110 13.13 7.98 20.92
C GLY A 110 13.75 7.97 19.51
N ILE A 111 15.03 8.31 19.40
CA ILE A 111 15.78 8.29 18.14
C ILE A 111 15.90 6.85 17.61
N ALA A 112 16.24 5.89 18.47
CA ALA A 112 16.35 4.48 18.09
C ALA A 112 14.99 3.93 17.63
N ALA A 113 13.91 4.22 18.36
CA ALA A 113 12.57 3.77 17.97
C ALA A 113 12.12 4.37 16.63
N ARG A 114 12.40 5.67 16.38
CA ARG A 114 12.13 6.30 15.08
C ARG A 114 12.95 5.65 13.96
N TYR A 115 14.23 5.35 14.20
CA TYR A 115 15.08 4.67 13.22
C TYR A 115 14.47 3.33 12.79
N VAL A 116 14.04 2.52 13.76
CA VAL A 116 13.39 1.23 13.52
C VAL A 116 12.09 1.41 12.72
N LEU A 117 11.26 2.40 13.08
CA LEU A 117 10.01 2.66 12.38
C LEU A 117 10.21 3.16 10.95
N CYS A 118 11.17 4.05 10.71
CA CYS A 118 11.55 4.48 9.36
C CYS A 118 11.95 3.27 8.51
N THR A 119 12.87 2.44 9.03
CA THR A 119 13.32 1.22 8.35
C THR A 119 12.16 0.28 8.05
N LEU A 120 11.30 0.00 9.04
CA LEU A 120 10.15 -0.88 8.87
C LEU A 120 9.15 -0.38 7.82
N LEU A 121 8.84 0.92 7.83
CA LEU A 121 7.89 1.50 6.90
C LEU A 121 8.44 1.54 5.47
N ASP A 122 9.72 1.84 5.32
CA ASP A 122 10.38 1.80 4.02
C ASP A 122 10.36 0.39 3.43
N GLU A 123 10.71 -0.62 4.21
CA GLU A 123 10.63 -2.03 3.79
C GLU A 123 9.19 -2.45 3.50
N ALA A 124 8.21 -2.02 4.29
CA ALA A 124 6.80 -2.34 4.05
C ALA A 124 6.29 -1.76 2.72
N VAL A 125 6.70 -0.54 2.36
CA VAL A 125 6.36 0.08 1.08
C VAL A 125 7.06 -0.66 -0.06
N LEU A 126 8.37 -0.92 0.06
CA LEU A 126 9.14 -1.57 -0.99
C LEU A 126 8.73 -3.04 -1.21
N ALA A 127 8.22 -3.71 -0.18
CA ALA A 127 7.68 -5.06 -0.24
C ALA A 127 6.22 -5.13 -0.74
N ALA A 128 5.53 -4.00 -0.92
CA ALA A 128 4.18 -3.97 -1.46
C ALA A 128 4.19 -4.30 -2.98
N PRO A 129 3.12 -4.88 -3.55
CA PRO A 129 3.02 -5.19 -4.99
C PRO A 129 3.27 -3.99 -5.92
N TRP A 130 3.03 -2.76 -5.45
CA TRP A 130 3.26 -1.51 -6.17
C TRP A 130 4.52 -0.77 -5.73
N GLY A 131 5.28 -1.33 -4.77
CA GLY A 131 6.45 -0.69 -4.18
C GLY A 131 7.57 -0.49 -5.18
N GLU A 132 7.82 -1.51 -6.00
CA GLU A 132 8.74 -1.42 -7.13
C GLU A 132 8.22 -0.43 -8.19
N GLY A 133 9.09 0.47 -8.66
CA GLY A 133 8.71 1.49 -9.64
C GLY A 133 7.90 2.66 -9.09
N SER A 134 7.49 2.66 -7.82
CA SER A 134 6.78 3.79 -7.18
C SER A 134 7.62 5.06 -7.01
N GLY A 135 8.95 4.95 -7.15
CA GLY A 135 9.89 6.01 -6.82
C GLY A 135 10.12 6.19 -5.31
N TRP A 136 9.61 5.30 -4.45
CA TRP A 136 9.81 5.40 -2.99
C TRP A 136 11.30 5.40 -2.61
N SER A 137 12.09 4.52 -3.23
CA SER A 137 13.53 4.35 -2.99
C SER A 137 14.37 5.61 -3.25
N GLN A 138 13.87 6.55 -4.06
CA GLN A 138 14.58 7.82 -4.35
C GLN A 138 14.62 8.74 -3.13
N ARG A 139 13.63 8.61 -2.23
CA ARG A 139 13.54 9.40 -1.00
C ARG A 139 12.76 8.62 0.05
N THR A 140 13.46 7.73 0.75
CA THR A 140 12.92 6.93 1.84
C THR A 140 12.78 7.75 3.12
N LEU A 141 12.04 7.23 4.10
CA LEU A 141 11.91 7.86 5.41
C LEU A 141 13.25 7.82 6.14
N LEU A 142 13.98 6.71 6.07
CA LEU A 142 15.29 6.56 6.68
C LEU A 142 16.30 7.61 6.17
N VAL A 143 16.33 7.85 4.86
CA VAL A 143 17.17 8.91 4.28
C VAL A 143 16.73 10.28 4.78
N THR A 144 15.42 10.53 4.80
CA THR A 144 14.86 11.83 5.20
C THR A 144 15.15 12.17 6.66
N PHE A 145 15.06 11.18 7.54
CA PHE A 145 15.09 11.38 8.99
C PHE A 145 16.43 11.08 9.65
N HIS A 146 17.28 10.28 8.99
CA HIS A 146 18.58 9.83 9.50
C HIS A 146 19.72 9.97 8.50
N GLY A 147 19.45 10.36 7.24
CA GLY A 147 20.49 10.50 6.21
C GLY A 147 21.08 9.16 5.75
N GLU A 148 20.41 8.05 6.04
CA GLU A 148 20.90 6.69 5.78
C GLU A 148 20.05 5.96 4.74
N THR A 149 20.71 5.23 3.84
CA THR A 149 20.07 4.50 2.74
C THR A 149 19.87 3.01 3.02
N TYR A 150 20.47 2.46 4.08
CA TYR A 150 20.39 1.04 4.42
C TYR A 150 20.34 0.83 5.95
N GLY A 151 19.14 0.54 6.47
CA GLY A 151 18.92 0.40 7.91
C GLY A 151 18.89 -1.03 8.44
N GLY A 152 18.75 -2.03 7.57
CA GLY A 152 18.49 -3.41 7.96
C GLY A 152 19.56 -4.04 8.86
N ALA A 153 20.83 -3.66 8.72
CA ALA A 153 21.90 -4.14 9.60
C ALA A 153 21.95 -3.37 10.94
N LYS A 154 21.88 -2.04 10.87
CA LYS A 154 22.10 -1.16 12.03
C LYS A 154 21.01 -1.30 13.10
N VAL A 155 19.80 -1.72 12.73
CA VAL A 155 18.72 -2.01 13.70
C VAL A 155 19.15 -3.02 14.77
N PHE A 156 20.06 -3.96 14.45
CA PHE A 156 20.53 -4.98 15.40
C PHE A 156 21.62 -4.49 16.35
N ASP A 157 22.17 -3.29 16.09
CA ASP A 157 23.23 -2.67 16.89
C ASP A 157 22.72 -1.54 17.80
N LEU A 158 21.41 -1.26 17.80
CA LEU A 158 20.76 -0.17 18.54
C LEU A 158 20.60 -0.45 20.04
#